data_AF-M2Q4Y3-F1
#
_entry.id   AF-M2Q4Y3-F1
#
_cell.length_a   1.000
_cell.length_b   1.000
_cell.length_c   1.000
_cell.angle_alpha   90.00
_cell.angle_beta   90.00
_cell.angle_gamma   90.00
#
_symmetry.space_group_name_H-M   'P 1'
#
loop_
_entity.id
_entity.type
_entity.pdbx_description
1 polymer ?
#
loop_
_entity_poly.entity_id
_entity_poly.type
_entity_poly.pdbx_seq_one_letter_code
_entity_poly.pdbx_strand_id
1 'polypeptide(L)'
;MSIEQQVPETPKYIVNKRKLQNYETMQQALLIGLLNPFCQFIIKKPRKQTIVRHCMPKVKTIKINNEEIEVMKLADHFCRPLYEEECRKGMNKQTAFRRFEKNKKIFVINILYDLCLEMGYFFDARLSRKTEKSLRIDRVQRVYLHGEYILDVDDLMKKGQLINDYLNKTIAEEYHAIISLNDTTIRNIFCSYIRE
;
A
#
# COMPACT_ATOMS: atom_id res chain seq x y z
N MET A 1 31.47 23.94 29.61
CA MET A 1 32.00 22.74 28.93
C MET A 1 30.79 21.94 28.46
N SER A 2 30.35 22.19 27.22
CA SER A 2 29.07 21.69 26.71
C SER A 2 29.34 20.46 25.83
N ILE A 3 28.88 19.30 26.27
CA ILE A 3 28.94 18.07 25.49
C ILE A 3 27.77 18.11 24.51
N GLU A 4 27.99 18.64 23.30
CA GLU A 4 27.11 18.38 22.18
C GLU A 4 27.28 16.91 21.79
N GLN A 5 26.35 16.07 22.25
CA GLN A 5 26.25 14.69 21.81
C GLN A 5 25.93 14.70 20.30
N GLN A 6 26.92 14.39 19.47
CA GLN A 6 26.72 14.10 18.06
C GLN A 6 25.78 12.89 17.94
N VAL A 7 24.54 13.16 17.53
CA VAL A 7 23.57 12.11 17.20
C VAL A 7 24.13 11.34 16.00
N PRO A 8 24.32 10.01 16.09
CA PRO A 8 24.92 9.24 15.01
C PRO A 8 24.04 9.30 13.75
N GLU A 9 24.66 9.63 12.61
CA GLU A 9 23.96 9.71 11.33
C GLU A 9 23.35 8.35 10.95
N THR A 10 22.08 8.36 10.54
CA THR A 10 21.39 7.14 10.12
C THR A 10 21.96 6.63 8.79
N PRO A 11 22.40 5.37 8.68
CA PRO A 11 22.98 4.83 7.46
C PRO A 11 22.07 4.95 6.22
N LYS A 12 22.65 5.32 5.05
CA LYS A 12 21.93 5.54 3.78
C LYS A 12 21.01 4.39 3.37
N TYR A 13 21.42 3.13 3.60
CA TYR A 13 20.59 1.96 3.26
C TYR A 13 19.30 1.88 4.10
N ILE A 14 19.33 2.34 5.36
CA ILE A 14 18.16 2.42 6.22
C ILE A 14 17.22 3.51 5.71
N VAL A 15 17.77 4.66 5.31
CA VAL A 15 17.02 5.77 4.73
C VAL A 15 16.32 5.33 3.44
N ASN A 16 17.05 4.71 2.51
CA ASN A 16 16.49 4.22 1.26
C ASN A 16 15.41 3.16 1.47
N LYS A 17 15.62 2.24 2.44
CA LYS A 17 14.61 1.25 2.81
C LYS A 17 13.35 1.91 3.40
N ARG A 18 13.49 2.96 4.22
CA ARG A 18 12.35 3.72 4.75
C ARG A 18 11.58 4.42 3.63
N LYS A 19 12.30 5.12 2.74
CA LYS A 19 11.70 5.78 1.56
C LYS A 19 10.90 4.81 0.70
N LEU A 20 11.47 3.64 0.40
CA LEU A 20 10.76 2.62 -0.38
C LEU A 20 9.50 2.11 0.30
N GLN A 21 9.56 1.84 1.61
CA GLN A 21 8.39 1.37 2.35
C GLN A 21 7.31 2.45 2.45
N ASN A 22 7.69 3.71 2.65
CA ASN A 22 6.75 4.83 2.65
C ASN A 22 6.08 4.94 1.28
N TYR A 23 6.85 4.88 0.19
CA TYR A 23 6.31 4.88 -1.16
C TYR A 23 5.30 3.76 -1.40
N GLU A 24 5.61 2.51 -0.98
CA GLU A 24 4.67 1.39 -1.08
C GLU A 24 3.39 1.63 -0.26
N THR A 25 3.49 2.29 0.90
CA THR A 25 2.34 2.71 1.71
C THR A 25 1.50 3.76 1.00
N MET A 26 2.13 4.81 0.46
CA MET A 26 1.41 5.86 -0.26
C MET A 26 0.76 5.32 -1.53
N GLN A 27 1.44 4.45 -2.27
CA GLN A 27 0.88 3.82 -3.46
C GLN A 27 -0.34 2.95 -3.12
N GLN A 28 -0.29 2.15 -2.06
CA GLN A 28 -1.47 1.38 -1.63
C GLN A 28 -2.65 2.31 -1.30
N ALA A 29 -2.40 3.37 -0.53
CA ALA A 29 -3.43 4.32 -0.15
C ALA A 29 -4.01 5.06 -1.35
N LEU A 30 -3.16 5.47 -2.31
CA LEU A 30 -3.61 6.09 -3.55
C LEU A 30 -4.51 5.14 -4.35
N LEU A 31 -4.11 3.88 -4.54
CA LEU A 31 -4.90 2.90 -5.30
C LEU A 31 -6.26 2.64 -4.64
N ILE A 32 -6.32 2.56 -3.29
CA ILE A 32 -7.59 2.50 -2.56
C ILE A 32 -8.44 3.74 -2.88
N GLY A 33 -7.83 4.93 -2.91
CA GLY A 33 -8.52 6.16 -3.25
C GLY A 33 -9.08 6.19 -4.67
N LEU A 34 -8.29 5.76 -5.65
CA LEU A 34 -8.69 5.70 -7.06
C LEU A 34 -9.83 4.70 -7.30
N LEU A 35 -9.85 3.60 -6.54
CA LEU A 35 -10.88 2.57 -6.62
C LEU A 35 -12.14 2.88 -5.82
N ASN A 36 -12.09 3.80 -4.84
CA ASN A 36 -13.22 4.07 -3.96
C ASN A 36 -14.51 4.56 -4.64
N PRO A 37 -14.48 5.22 -5.83
CA PRO A 37 -15.70 5.47 -6.59
C PRO A 37 -16.43 4.20 -7.06
N PHE A 38 -15.71 3.08 -7.18
CA PHE A 38 -16.19 1.80 -7.70
C PHE A 38 -16.30 0.72 -6.61
N CYS A 39 -15.54 0.87 -5.52
CA CYS A 39 -15.35 -0.16 -4.51
C CYS A 39 -15.61 0.36 -3.09
N GLN A 40 -16.21 -0.49 -2.27
CA GLN A 40 -16.19 -0.36 -0.82
C GLN A 40 -15.05 -1.21 -0.25
N PHE A 41 -14.36 -0.71 0.78
CA PHE A 41 -13.27 -1.44 1.43
C PHE A 41 -13.59 -1.78 2.87
N ILE A 42 -13.18 -2.96 3.32
CA ILE A 42 -13.07 -3.26 4.75
C ILE A 42 -11.58 -3.31 5.07
N ILE A 43 -11.13 -2.39 5.92
CA ILE A 43 -9.74 -2.29 6.34
C ILE A 43 -9.56 -2.69 7.80
N LYS A 44 -8.33 -3.03 8.17
CA LYS A 44 -7.96 -3.49 9.51
C LYS A 44 -6.70 -2.81 10.00
N LYS A 45 -6.66 -2.58 11.31
CA LYS A 45 -5.47 -2.07 12.01
C LYS A 45 -4.30 -3.06 11.85
N PRO A 46 -3.09 -2.59 11.50
CA PRO A 46 -1.92 -3.45 11.50
C PRO A 46 -1.55 -3.85 12.94
N ARG A 47 -1.14 -5.11 13.14
CA ARG A 47 -0.79 -5.66 14.48
C ARG A 47 0.32 -4.91 15.22
N LYS A 48 1.21 -4.23 14.50
CA LYS A 48 2.28 -3.40 15.07
C LYS A 48 2.16 -2.01 14.48
N GLN A 49 1.79 -1.04 15.30
CA GLN A 49 1.91 0.37 14.96
C GLN A 49 3.29 0.86 15.37
N THR A 50 3.94 1.61 14.48
CA THR A 50 5.26 2.17 14.73
C THR A 50 5.17 3.68 14.72
N ILE A 51 5.78 4.33 15.71
CA ILE A 51 5.86 5.81 15.80
C ILE A 51 6.73 6.38 14.66
N VAL A 52 7.63 5.58 14.09
CA VAL A 52 8.70 6.01 13.16
C VAL A 52 8.32 5.92 11.67
N ARG A 53 7.24 5.22 11.31
CA ARG A 53 6.84 5.01 9.89
C ARG A 53 5.33 5.09 9.74
N HIS A 54 4.86 5.57 8.58
CA HIS A 54 3.45 5.51 8.23
C HIS A 54 2.97 4.06 8.30
N CYS A 55 1.95 3.83 9.12
CA CYS A 55 1.31 2.53 9.18
C CYS A 55 0.47 2.31 7.94
N MET A 56 0.62 1.15 7.34
CA MET A 56 -0.18 0.73 6.20
C MET A 56 -1.38 -0.08 6.72
N PRO A 57 -2.62 0.42 6.58
CA PRO A 57 -3.82 -0.35 6.88
C PRO A 57 -3.86 -1.64 6.06
N LYS A 58 -4.34 -2.73 6.67
CA LYS A 58 -4.53 -4.00 5.96
C LYS A 58 -5.88 -3.99 5.25
N VAL A 59 -5.89 -4.16 3.93
CA VAL A 59 -7.13 -4.34 3.16
C VAL A 59 -7.64 -5.76 3.37
N LYS A 60 -8.70 -5.93 4.18
CA LYS A 60 -9.30 -7.23 4.48
C LYS A 60 -10.13 -7.73 3.30
N THR A 61 -11.01 -6.86 2.83
CA THR A 61 -12.06 -7.18 1.86
C THR A 61 -12.24 -5.99 0.91
N ILE A 62 -12.49 -6.28 -0.36
CA ILE A 62 -12.97 -5.32 -1.36
C ILE A 62 -14.36 -5.78 -1.79
N LYS A 63 -15.33 -4.87 -1.81
CA LYS A 63 -16.67 -5.12 -2.34
C LYS A 63 -16.86 -4.31 -3.61
N ILE A 64 -17.25 -4.97 -4.69
CA ILE A 64 -17.46 -4.38 -6.01
C ILE A 64 -18.80 -4.90 -6.50
N ASN A 65 -19.76 -4.00 -6.73
CA ASN A 65 -21.15 -4.39 -7.04
C ASN A 65 -21.70 -5.39 -6.01
N ASN A 66 -22.09 -6.59 -6.45
CA ASN A 66 -22.62 -7.67 -5.61
C ASN A 66 -21.55 -8.71 -5.22
N GLU A 67 -20.29 -8.47 -5.55
CA GLU A 67 -19.19 -9.40 -5.28
C GLU A 67 -18.33 -8.95 -4.11
N GLU A 68 -17.76 -9.93 -3.40
CA GLU A 68 -16.86 -9.72 -2.28
C GLU A 68 -15.55 -10.49 -2.49
N ILE A 69 -14.43 -9.77 -2.45
CA ILE A 69 -13.09 -10.33 -2.54
C ILE A 69 -12.44 -10.28 -1.17
N GLU A 70 -12.23 -11.44 -0.53
CA GLU A 70 -11.49 -11.56 0.73
C GLU A 70 -9.96 -11.47 0.51
N VAL A 71 -9.48 -10.28 0.13
CA VAL A 71 -8.09 -10.03 -0.29
C VAL A 71 -7.05 -10.55 0.71
N MET A 72 -7.29 -10.42 2.02
CA MET A 72 -6.36 -10.94 3.03
C MET A 72 -6.21 -12.46 2.97
N LYS A 73 -7.31 -13.20 2.73
CA LYS A 73 -7.28 -14.67 2.59
C LYS A 73 -6.61 -15.05 1.28
N LEU A 74 -6.94 -14.33 0.20
CA LEU A 74 -6.34 -14.58 -1.11
C LEU A 74 -4.82 -14.37 -1.12
N ALA A 75 -4.33 -13.28 -0.51
CA ALA A 75 -2.91 -13.02 -0.36
C ALA A 75 -2.19 -14.09 0.46
N ASP A 76 -2.84 -14.58 1.52
CA ASP A 76 -2.32 -15.67 2.34
C ASP A 76 -2.21 -16.97 1.54
N HIS A 77 -3.29 -17.37 0.88
CA HIS A 77 -3.34 -18.57 0.03
C HIS A 77 -2.27 -18.53 -1.07
N PHE A 78 -2.11 -17.39 -1.75
CA PHE A 78 -1.13 -17.25 -2.82
C PHE A 78 0.32 -17.29 -2.33
N CYS A 79 0.61 -16.64 -1.21
CA CYS A 79 2.01 -16.49 -0.74
C CYS A 79 2.48 -17.66 0.13
N ARG A 80 1.56 -18.47 0.68
CA ARG A 80 1.86 -19.52 1.67
C ARG A 80 2.69 -20.68 1.11
N PRO A 81 2.42 -21.22 -0.10
CA PRO A 81 3.24 -22.29 -0.66
C PRO A 81 4.72 -21.92 -0.76
N LEU A 82 5.03 -20.67 -1.15
CA LEU A 82 6.41 -20.19 -1.22
C LEU A 82 7.07 -20.13 0.16
N TYR A 83 6.34 -19.68 1.20
CA TYR A 83 6.84 -19.66 2.57
C TYR A 83 7.15 -21.06 3.10
N GLU A 84 6.24 -22.00 2.87
CA GLU A 84 6.38 -23.39 3.30
C GLU A 84 7.57 -24.06 2.59
N GLU A 85 7.73 -23.79 1.30
CA GLU A 85 8.86 -24.27 0.51
C GLU A 85 10.21 -23.71 0.98
N GLU A 86 10.28 -22.41 1.27
CA GLU A 86 11.49 -21.79 1.85
C GLU A 86 11.85 -22.42 3.20
N CYS A 87 10.86 -22.68 4.06
CA CYS A 87 11.09 -23.36 5.33
C CYS A 87 11.57 -24.81 5.13
N ARG A 88 10.97 -25.53 4.18
CA ARG A 88 11.35 -26.92 3.84
C ARG A 88 12.78 -27.01 3.32
N LYS A 89 13.23 -26.00 2.58
CA LYS A 89 14.63 -25.85 2.10
C LYS A 89 15.62 -25.43 3.19
N GLY A 90 15.21 -25.40 4.45
CA GLY A 90 16.09 -25.10 5.58
C GLY A 90 16.28 -23.60 5.85
N MET A 91 15.48 -22.72 5.24
CA MET A 91 15.55 -21.29 5.58
C MET A 91 15.10 -21.06 7.02
N ASN A 92 15.82 -20.18 7.73
CA ASN A 92 15.40 -19.72 9.04
C ASN A 92 13.94 -19.19 9.00
N LYS A 93 13.08 -19.74 9.87
CA LYS A 93 11.64 -19.43 9.92
C LYS A 93 11.34 -17.94 10.05
N GLN A 94 12.12 -17.19 10.83
CA GLN A 94 11.92 -15.74 11.00
C GLN A 94 12.21 -14.98 9.68
N THR A 95 13.22 -15.43 8.94
CA THR A 95 13.56 -14.84 7.62
C THR A 95 12.50 -15.18 6.58
N ALA A 96 12.05 -16.44 6.51
CA ALA A 96 10.98 -16.87 5.63
C ALA A 96 9.67 -16.13 5.94
N PHE A 97 9.29 -16.01 7.22
CA PHE A 97 8.07 -15.29 7.63
C PHE A 97 8.12 -13.81 7.26
N ARG A 98 9.29 -13.16 7.37
CA ARG A 98 9.47 -11.78 6.93
C ARG A 98 9.27 -11.61 5.41
N ARG A 99 9.72 -12.59 4.61
CA ARG A 99 9.50 -12.58 3.14
C ARG A 99 8.03 -12.83 2.81
N PHE A 100 7.41 -13.77 3.51
CA PHE A 100 5.98 -14.06 3.41
C PHE A 100 5.12 -12.81 3.64
N GLU A 101 5.30 -12.11 4.76
CA GLU A 101 4.54 -10.88 5.03
C GLU A 101 4.83 -9.77 4.00
N LYS A 102 6.08 -9.67 3.51
CA LYS A 102 6.42 -8.72 2.42
C LYS A 102 5.67 -9.07 1.12
N ASN A 103 5.62 -10.36 0.76
CA ASN A 103 4.97 -10.82 -0.45
C ASN A 103 3.45 -10.63 -0.38
N LYS A 104 2.82 -10.93 0.77
CA LYS A 104 1.40 -10.65 0.98
C LYS A 104 1.08 -9.18 0.76
N LYS A 105 1.92 -8.28 1.28
CA LYS A 105 1.76 -6.84 1.08
C LYS A 105 1.85 -6.44 -0.40
N ILE A 106 2.87 -6.94 -1.12
CA ILE A 106 3.04 -6.65 -2.54
C ILE A 106 1.87 -7.23 -3.36
N PHE A 107 1.42 -8.44 -3.03
CA PHE A 107 0.28 -9.07 -3.68
C PHE A 107 -1.00 -8.22 -3.55
N VAL A 108 -1.28 -7.70 -2.36
CA VAL A 108 -2.43 -6.78 -2.15
C VAL A 108 -2.30 -5.53 -3.02
N ILE A 109 -1.11 -4.92 -3.07
CA ILE A 109 -0.89 -3.73 -3.90
C ILE A 109 -1.09 -4.05 -5.39
N ASN A 110 -0.60 -5.21 -5.86
CA ASN A 110 -0.76 -5.62 -7.25
C ASN A 110 -2.24 -5.89 -7.58
N ILE A 111 -3.02 -6.53 -6.70
CA ILE A 111 -4.47 -6.67 -6.93
C ILE A 111 -5.16 -5.31 -7.05
N LEU A 112 -4.84 -4.35 -6.19
CA LEU A 112 -5.41 -3.00 -6.27
C LEU A 112 -5.01 -2.31 -7.57
N TYR A 113 -3.76 -2.50 -8.01
CA TYR A 113 -3.25 -1.97 -9.27
C TYR A 113 -4.00 -2.58 -10.47
N ASP A 114 -4.14 -3.91 -10.50
CA ASP A 114 -4.84 -4.63 -11.55
C ASP A 114 -6.32 -4.22 -11.60
N LEU A 115 -6.99 -4.09 -10.45
CA LEU A 115 -8.36 -3.58 -10.39
C LEU A 115 -8.47 -2.15 -10.94
N CYS A 116 -7.50 -1.27 -10.68
CA CYS A 116 -7.51 0.06 -11.28
C CYS A 116 -7.44 -0.02 -12.81
N LEU A 117 -6.62 -0.92 -13.36
CA LEU A 117 -6.56 -1.12 -14.82
C LEU A 117 -7.91 -1.54 -15.38
N GLU A 118 -8.59 -2.49 -14.73
CA GLU A 118 -9.95 -2.94 -15.12
C GLU A 118 -10.99 -1.81 -15.05
N MET A 119 -10.81 -0.83 -14.15
CA MET A 119 -11.68 0.35 -14.03
C MET A 119 -11.32 1.48 -15.03
N GLY A 120 -10.40 1.23 -15.96
CA GLY A 120 -10.05 2.16 -17.04
C GLY A 120 -8.90 3.13 -16.71
N TYR A 121 -8.23 2.95 -15.57
CA TYR A 121 -6.99 3.67 -15.29
C TYR A 121 -5.84 3.08 -16.11
N PHE A 122 -4.86 3.93 -16.40
CA PHE A 122 -3.59 3.52 -16.96
C PHE A 122 -2.46 4.11 -16.11
N PHE A 123 -1.36 3.37 -16.01
CA PHE A 123 -0.21 3.78 -15.21
C PHE A 123 1.07 3.74 -16.04
N ASP A 124 1.78 4.88 -16.09
CA ASP A 124 3.22 4.84 -16.38
C ASP A 124 3.92 4.38 -15.09
N ALA A 125 4.46 3.17 -15.09
CA ALA A 125 5.04 2.56 -13.91
C ALA A 125 6.42 1.97 -14.17
N ARG A 126 7.27 2.01 -13.15
CA ARG A 126 8.59 1.38 -13.15
C ARG A 126 8.55 0.08 -12.39
N LEU A 127 8.69 -1.03 -13.11
CA LEU A 127 8.72 -2.35 -12.51
C LEU A 127 9.96 -2.51 -11.60
N SER A 128 9.72 -2.95 -10.36
CA SER A 128 10.78 -3.22 -9.39
C SER A 128 11.80 -4.26 -9.89
N ARG A 129 13.04 -4.21 -9.36
CA ARG A 129 14.08 -5.19 -9.73
C ARG A 129 13.61 -6.61 -9.41
N LYS A 130 13.85 -7.54 -10.34
CA LYS A 130 13.58 -8.96 -10.12
C LYS A 130 14.50 -9.48 -9.01
N THR A 131 13.92 -10.17 -8.04
CA THR A 131 14.66 -10.89 -6.98
C THR A 131 13.97 -12.23 -6.76
N GLU A 132 14.73 -13.25 -6.40
CA GLU A 132 14.16 -14.56 -6.01
C GLU A 132 13.42 -14.50 -4.66
N LYS A 133 13.55 -13.39 -3.93
CA LYS A 133 13.11 -13.25 -2.53
C LYS A 133 11.73 -12.63 -2.37
N SER A 134 11.26 -11.89 -3.37
CA SER A 134 9.96 -11.23 -3.29
C SER A 134 9.30 -11.04 -4.63
N LEU A 135 7.97 -11.02 -4.60
CA LEU A 135 7.14 -10.59 -5.72
C LEU A 135 7.59 -9.22 -6.24
N ARG A 136 7.40 -8.99 -7.54
CA ARG A 136 7.64 -7.68 -8.16
C ARG A 136 6.39 -6.82 -7.99
N ILE A 137 6.64 -5.54 -7.81
CA ILE A 137 5.67 -4.45 -7.76
C ILE A 137 5.96 -3.46 -8.88
N ASP A 138 4.90 -2.94 -9.50
CA ASP A 138 4.93 -1.80 -10.41
C ASP A 138 4.85 -0.51 -9.62
N ARG A 139 5.84 0.38 -9.80
CA ARG A 139 5.93 1.64 -9.08
C ARG A 139 5.38 2.78 -9.93
N VAL A 140 4.17 3.22 -9.61
CA VAL A 140 3.44 4.25 -10.33
C VAL A 140 4.22 5.57 -10.37
N GLN A 141 4.54 6.03 -11.58
CA GLN A 141 5.14 7.34 -11.81
C GLN A 141 4.08 8.36 -12.23
N ARG A 142 3.09 7.94 -13.04
CA ARG A 142 1.96 8.77 -13.47
C ARG A 142 0.71 7.92 -13.59
N VAL A 143 -0.44 8.56 -13.40
CA VAL A 143 -1.77 7.96 -13.52
C VAL A 143 -2.54 8.71 -14.60
N TYR A 144 -3.25 7.94 -15.40
CA TYR A 144 -4.16 8.42 -16.43
C TYR A 144 -5.52 7.74 -16.27
N LEU A 145 -6.60 8.39 -16.70
CA LEU A 145 -7.93 7.78 -16.77
C LEU A 145 -8.52 8.12 -18.14
N HIS A 146 -8.86 7.10 -18.91
CA HIS A 146 -9.38 7.25 -20.28
C HIS A 146 -8.50 8.15 -21.19
N GLY A 147 -7.19 8.09 -21.02
CA GLY A 147 -6.21 8.86 -21.80
C GLY A 147 -5.85 10.22 -21.20
N GLU A 148 -6.62 10.73 -20.25
CA GLU A 148 -6.37 12.01 -19.60
C GLU A 148 -5.39 11.88 -18.44
N TYR A 149 -4.49 12.86 -18.32
CA TYR A 149 -3.55 12.92 -17.20
C TYR A 149 -4.28 13.22 -15.89
N ILE A 150 -4.02 12.42 -14.85
CA ILE A 150 -4.66 12.58 -13.55
C ILE A 150 -3.68 13.11 -12.51
N LEU A 151 -2.52 12.45 -12.36
CA LEU A 151 -1.53 12.81 -11.35
C LEU A 151 -0.16 12.17 -11.61
N ASP A 152 0.88 12.72 -10.98
CA ASP A 152 2.25 12.20 -11.01
C ASP A 152 2.70 11.62 -9.65
N VAL A 153 4.00 11.35 -9.54
CA VAL A 153 4.61 10.77 -8.34
C VAL A 153 4.58 11.71 -7.13
N ASP A 154 4.66 13.02 -7.32
CA ASP A 154 4.64 13.98 -6.23
C ASP A 154 3.22 14.10 -5.67
N ASP A 155 2.23 14.11 -6.56
CA ASP A 155 0.81 14.01 -6.19
C ASP A 155 0.48 12.68 -5.52
N LEU A 156 1.01 11.56 -6.02
CA LEU A 156 0.86 10.24 -5.39
C LEU A 156 1.34 10.27 -3.94
N MET A 157 2.50 10.86 -3.68
CA MET A 157 3.03 10.94 -2.33
C MET A 157 2.16 11.80 -1.42
N LYS A 158 1.68 12.96 -1.91
CA LYS A 158 0.82 13.87 -1.13
C LYS A 158 -0.58 13.29 -0.88
N LYS A 159 -1.29 12.90 -1.95
CA LYS A 159 -2.65 12.34 -1.85
C LYS A 159 -2.65 11.00 -1.16
N GLY A 160 -1.66 10.15 -1.45
CA GLY A 160 -1.46 8.87 -0.76
C GLY A 160 -1.25 9.05 0.74
N GLN A 161 -0.54 10.10 1.17
CA GLN A 161 -0.40 10.41 2.60
C GLN A 161 -1.73 10.82 3.22
N LEU A 162 -2.44 11.77 2.62
CA LEU A 162 -3.74 12.23 3.11
C LEU A 162 -4.75 11.08 3.25
N ILE A 163 -4.81 10.20 2.24
CA ILE A 163 -5.67 9.02 2.28
C ILE A 163 -5.19 8.07 3.38
N ASN A 164 -3.89 7.76 3.44
CA ASN A 164 -3.37 6.85 4.45
C ASN A 164 -3.64 7.34 5.88
N ASP A 165 -3.48 8.64 6.13
CA ASP A 165 -3.71 9.23 7.44
C ASP A 165 -5.20 9.19 7.80
N TYR A 166 -6.10 9.46 6.86
CA TYR A 166 -7.53 9.23 7.02
C TYR A 166 -7.85 7.78 7.37
N LEU A 167 -7.38 6.81 6.58
CA LEU A 167 -7.64 5.39 6.81
C LEU A 167 -7.14 4.93 8.18
N ASN A 168 -5.97 5.41 8.63
CA ASN A 168 -5.43 5.09 9.95
C ASN A 168 -6.24 5.72 11.08
N LYS A 169 -6.75 6.94 10.89
CA LYS A 169 -7.64 7.60 11.85
C LYS A 169 -8.95 6.82 12.00
N THR A 170 -9.53 6.35 10.89
CA THR A 170 -10.79 5.58 10.91
C THR A 170 -10.66 4.25 11.67
N ILE A 171 -9.47 3.63 11.67
CA ILE A 171 -9.19 2.37 12.41
C ILE A 171 -8.42 2.60 13.72
N ALA A 172 -8.35 3.84 14.22
CA ALA A 172 -7.57 4.14 15.42
C ALA A 172 -8.17 3.45 16.65
N GLU A 173 -9.49 3.59 16.80
CA GLU A 173 -10.29 3.09 17.93
C GLU A 173 -10.85 1.70 17.64
N GLU A 174 -11.33 1.45 16.41
CA GLU A 174 -11.86 0.16 16.00
C GLU A 174 -10.80 -0.72 15.30
N TYR A 175 -10.78 -2.02 15.59
CA TYR A 175 -9.81 -2.94 14.98
C TYR A 175 -10.00 -3.10 13.46
N HIS A 176 -11.18 -2.75 12.96
CA HIS A 176 -11.53 -2.74 11.54
C HIS A 176 -12.48 -1.57 11.27
N ALA A 177 -12.49 -1.10 10.03
CA ALA A 177 -13.44 -0.08 9.58
C ALA A 177 -13.92 -0.38 8.16
N ILE A 178 -15.09 0.15 7.83
CA ILE A 178 -15.65 0.13 6.48
C ILE A 178 -15.41 1.52 5.87
N ILE A 179 -14.81 1.54 4.68
CA ILE A 179 -14.69 2.73 3.85
C ILE A 179 -15.75 2.60 2.75
N SER A 180 -16.83 3.34 2.91
CA SER A 180 -18.01 3.27 2.04
C SER A 180 -17.67 3.61 0.59
N LEU A 181 -18.46 3.09 -0.34
CA LEU A 181 -18.43 3.49 -1.75
C LEU A 181 -18.60 5.02 -1.85
N ASN A 182 -17.81 5.67 -2.71
CA ASN A 182 -17.85 7.12 -2.92
C ASN A 182 -17.63 7.95 -1.63
N ASP A 183 -16.75 7.50 -0.74
CA ASP A 183 -16.39 8.18 0.50
C ASP A 183 -16.03 9.66 0.23
N THR A 184 -16.77 10.56 0.87
CA THR A 184 -16.64 12.00 0.64
C THR A 184 -15.27 12.53 1.02
N THR A 185 -14.64 11.98 2.06
CA THR A 185 -13.31 12.41 2.50
C THR A 185 -12.28 12.07 1.42
N ILE A 186 -12.32 10.84 0.90
CA ILE A 186 -11.43 10.41 -0.18
C ILE A 186 -11.67 11.24 -1.45
N ARG A 187 -12.93 11.40 -1.86
CA ARG A 187 -13.30 12.20 -3.04
C ARG A 187 -12.76 13.62 -2.97
N ASN A 188 -12.86 14.28 -1.82
CA ASN A 188 -12.36 15.65 -1.62
C ASN A 188 -10.83 15.77 -1.76
N ILE A 189 -10.07 14.70 -1.47
CA ILE A 189 -8.61 14.67 -1.66
C ILE A 189 -8.26 14.72 -3.16
N PHE A 190 -9.12 14.22 -4.03
CA PHE A 190 -8.93 14.30 -5.49
C PHE A 190 -9.42 15.63 -6.06
N CYS A 191 -10.54 16.18 -5.58
CA CYS A 191 -11.10 17.44 -6.09
C CYS A 191 -10.30 18.71 -5.72
N SER A 192 -9.45 18.66 -4.69
CA SER A 192 -8.82 19.85 -4.07
C SER A 192 -7.72 20.54 -4.90
N TYR A 193 -7.59 20.25 -6.21
CA TYR A 193 -6.59 20.86 -7.10
C TYR A 193 -7.12 21.20 -8.50
N ILE A 194 -8.36 21.68 -8.60
CA ILE A 194 -8.75 22.52 -9.74
C ILE A 194 -8.20 23.92 -9.44
N ARG A 195 -6.97 24.20 -9.88
CA ARG A 195 -6.53 25.58 -10.02
C ARG A 195 -7.21 26.11 -11.27
N GLU A 196 -8.09 27.08 -11.09
CA GLU A 196 -8.47 28.04 -12.14
C GLU A 196 -7.23 28.71 -12.75
#